data_AF-A0A328SDT5-F1
#
_entry.id   AF-A0A328SDT5-F1
#
_cell.length_a   1.000
_cell.length_b   1.000
_cell.length_c   1.000
_cell.angle_alpha   90.00
_cell.angle_beta   90.00
_cell.angle_gamma   90.00
#
_symmetry.space_group_name_H-M   'P 1'
#
loop_
_entity.id
_entity.type
_entity.pdbx_description
1 polymer ?
#
loop_
_entity_poly.entity_id
_entity_poly.type
_entity_poly.pdbx_seq_one_letter_code
_entity_poly.pdbx_strand_id
1 'polypeptide(L)'
;MYTSFTDVEITDTLFKDNEVSLLYESYDQGGAIYFDYGTLTVSNSTFLNSTANEGEAIFANDANYSISDSYFKNSIYTCFDGEITELNNNVFVDEQNNTFNDTPYYLYYEGEGLKLDIDPYIIGEGNLSSEYFNLADYGLISPVKDQGDNGACWTFATAGALESALLRATNKKVLWDVSENNIQNIGLRYSFVGDKTSYEGGTLQLGMSYLLSWLGITSADNDVYDELGKISPIIDNGSKCYVYETVSLPLYNDTNISTYKEALIKYGAIALCVYGASGGEEEEYNEETAASYTYEPLGIDHGVVLVGWNDTFSRYNFKVTPPGDGAWILKNSWGTDWGDNGYYYVSYYDKVIGTAQNPIAIIINNSAKRYEKNYQYDPTASVLFNVYTEYEIFSYMNIFNITEDDLLAAV
;
A
#
# COMPACT_ATOMS: atom_id res chain seq x y z
N MET A 1 -12.23 -0.96 -30.77
CA MET A 1 -11.19 -1.88 -31.28
C MET A 1 -10.20 -2.07 -30.14
N TYR A 2 -9.80 -3.30 -29.83
CA TYR A 2 -8.74 -3.59 -28.86
C TYR A 2 -7.59 -4.29 -29.57
N THR A 3 -6.36 -3.79 -29.41
CA THR A 3 -5.15 -4.38 -30.01
C THR A 3 -3.97 -4.24 -29.06
N SER A 4 -3.12 -5.27 -29.03
CA SER A 4 -2.02 -5.42 -28.06
C SER A 4 -0.82 -6.14 -28.68
N PHE A 5 0.41 -5.78 -28.31
CA PHE A 5 1.65 -6.45 -28.75
C PHE A 5 1.83 -6.51 -30.28
N THR A 6 1.37 -5.49 -30.99
CA THR A 6 1.43 -5.41 -32.46
C THR A 6 1.38 -3.98 -32.94
N ASP A 7 1.98 -3.73 -34.12
CA ASP A 7 1.82 -2.47 -34.83
C ASP A 7 0.48 -2.45 -35.57
N VAL A 8 -0.18 -1.30 -35.60
CA VAL A 8 -1.49 -1.08 -36.23
C VAL A 8 -1.44 0.20 -37.06
N GLU A 9 -1.89 0.09 -38.32
CA GLU A 9 -2.05 1.23 -39.21
C GLU A 9 -3.54 1.38 -39.58
N ILE A 10 -4.08 2.57 -39.35
CA ILE A 10 -5.48 2.93 -39.65
C ILE A 10 -5.46 4.19 -40.51
N THR A 11 -6.06 4.08 -41.69
CA THR A 11 -6.12 5.17 -42.67
C THR A 11 -7.55 5.30 -43.20
N ASP A 12 -7.96 6.51 -43.58
CA ASP A 12 -9.23 6.79 -44.27
C ASP A 12 -10.49 6.22 -43.57
N THR A 13 -10.52 6.21 -42.24
CA THR A 13 -11.55 5.50 -41.46
C THR A 13 -12.47 6.44 -40.69
N LEU A 14 -13.76 6.12 -40.67
CA LEU A 14 -14.77 6.77 -39.82
C LEU A 14 -15.12 5.89 -38.62
N PHE A 15 -14.79 6.34 -37.42
CA PHE A 15 -15.26 5.80 -36.15
C PHE A 15 -16.44 6.63 -35.67
N LYS A 16 -17.62 6.01 -35.57
CA LYS A 16 -18.83 6.72 -35.19
C LYS A 16 -19.71 5.89 -34.26
N ASP A 17 -20.21 6.55 -33.22
CA ASP A 17 -21.18 5.99 -32.26
C ASP A 17 -20.67 4.68 -31.60
N ASN A 18 -19.38 4.66 -31.21
CA ASN A 18 -18.77 3.52 -30.51
C ASN A 18 -18.88 3.68 -28.98
N GLU A 19 -19.06 2.59 -28.26
CA GLU A 19 -19.18 2.60 -26.79
C GLU A 19 -18.50 1.36 -26.22
N VAL A 20 -17.78 1.51 -25.11
CA VAL A 20 -17.26 0.38 -24.34
C VAL A 20 -18.42 -0.27 -23.57
N SER A 21 -18.65 -1.56 -23.81
CA SER A 21 -19.67 -2.31 -23.08
C SER A 21 -19.13 -2.74 -21.71
N LEU A 22 -19.75 -2.27 -20.63
CA LEU A 22 -19.45 -2.58 -19.22
C LEU A 22 -19.68 -4.07 -18.82
N LEU A 23 -19.83 -4.98 -19.79
CA LEU A 23 -20.24 -6.36 -19.54
C LEU A 23 -19.16 -7.24 -18.91
N TYR A 24 -17.90 -6.80 -18.90
CA TYR A 24 -16.77 -7.48 -18.26
C TYR A 24 -15.89 -6.41 -17.61
N GLU A 25 -15.77 -6.45 -16.29
CA GLU A 25 -15.18 -5.39 -15.47
C GLU A 25 -13.75 -4.96 -15.87
N SER A 26 -13.45 -3.71 -15.53
CA SER A 26 -12.16 -3.01 -15.33
C SER A 26 -11.48 -2.24 -16.47
N TYR A 27 -11.91 -2.35 -17.72
CA TYR A 27 -11.40 -1.49 -18.81
C TYR A 27 -12.54 -0.71 -19.46
N ASP A 28 -12.70 0.54 -19.04
CA ASP A 28 -13.72 1.48 -19.53
C ASP A 28 -13.12 2.60 -20.38
N GLN A 29 -11.90 2.40 -20.88
CA GLN A 29 -11.16 3.35 -21.71
C GLN A 29 -11.23 3.01 -23.21
N GLY A 30 -11.01 4.00 -24.08
CA GLY A 30 -10.78 3.76 -25.51
C GLY A 30 -12.05 3.42 -26.29
N GLY A 31 -13.02 4.33 -26.32
CA GLY A 31 -14.35 4.08 -26.87
C GLY A 31 -14.36 3.63 -28.34
N ALA A 32 -13.46 4.17 -29.17
CA ALA A 32 -13.23 3.65 -30.52
C ALA A 32 -12.02 2.70 -30.59
N ILE A 33 -10.91 3.06 -29.95
CA ILE A 33 -9.65 2.30 -29.96
C ILE A 33 -9.08 2.25 -28.55
N TYR A 34 -8.81 1.05 -28.07
CA TYR A 34 -7.88 0.76 -26.98
C TYR A 34 -6.65 0.09 -27.61
N PHE A 35 -5.47 0.65 -27.39
CA PHE A 35 -4.22 0.18 -27.96
C PHE A 35 -3.15 0.07 -26.88
N ASP A 36 -2.42 -1.05 -26.81
CA ASP A 36 -1.25 -1.16 -25.95
C ASP A 36 -0.08 -1.95 -26.57
N TYR A 37 1.13 -1.70 -26.08
CA TYR A 37 2.36 -2.43 -26.45
C TYR A 37 2.62 -2.53 -27.97
N GLY A 38 2.93 -1.43 -28.64
CA GLY A 38 3.26 -1.43 -30.08
C GLY A 38 3.29 -0.03 -30.69
N THR A 39 3.17 0.07 -32.02
CA THR A 39 3.05 1.34 -32.74
C THR A 39 1.67 1.53 -33.36
N LEU A 40 0.92 2.53 -32.89
CA LEU A 40 -0.36 2.94 -33.46
C LEU A 40 -0.16 4.10 -34.46
N THR A 41 -0.39 3.84 -35.74
CA THR A 41 -0.42 4.89 -36.77
C THR A 41 -1.86 5.15 -37.20
N VAL A 42 -2.33 6.39 -37.02
CA VAL A 42 -3.67 6.82 -37.47
C VAL A 42 -3.52 7.98 -38.43
N SER A 43 -4.11 7.90 -39.61
CA SER A 43 -4.12 9.02 -40.57
C SER A 43 -5.47 9.20 -41.24
N ASN A 44 -5.77 10.45 -41.63
CA ASN A 44 -6.96 10.85 -42.38
C ASN A 44 -8.27 10.21 -41.86
N SER A 45 -8.44 10.15 -40.55
CA SER A 45 -9.54 9.44 -39.89
C SER A 45 -10.43 10.39 -39.08
N THR A 46 -11.68 9.99 -38.84
CA THR A 46 -12.67 10.82 -38.16
C THR A 46 -13.29 10.06 -36.99
N PHE A 47 -13.32 10.67 -35.80
CA PHE A 47 -13.85 10.09 -34.57
C PHE A 47 -15.02 10.92 -34.05
N LEU A 48 -16.22 10.32 -34.03
CA LEU A 48 -17.49 10.98 -33.69
C LEU A 48 -18.29 10.19 -32.66
N ASN A 49 -18.76 10.87 -31.61
CA ASN A 49 -19.70 10.35 -30.62
C ASN A 49 -19.27 8.98 -30.02
N SER A 50 -17.98 8.78 -29.81
CA SER A 50 -17.51 7.61 -29.05
C SER A 50 -17.57 7.92 -27.55
N THR A 51 -17.80 6.92 -26.70
CA THR A 51 -17.96 7.12 -25.24
C THR A 51 -17.14 6.10 -24.45
N ALA A 52 -16.35 6.62 -23.50
CA ALA A 52 -15.51 5.89 -22.55
C ALA A 52 -15.22 6.80 -21.33
N ASN A 53 -14.72 6.26 -20.22
CA ASN A 53 -14.34 7.06 -19.06
C ASN A 53 -13.01 7.81 -19.29
N GLU A 54 -12.05 7.20 -19.98
CA GLU A 54 -10.81 7.84 -20.42
C GLU A 54 -10.59 7.56 -21.92
N GLY A 55 -10.14 8.56 -22.66
CA GLY A 55 -9.86 8.42 -24.10
C GLY A 55 -11.09 7.98 -24.89
N GLU A 56 -12.12 8.83 -24.95
CA GLU A 56 -13.39 8.52 -25.62
C GLU A 56 -13.21 8.00 -27.06
N ALA A 57 -12.26 8.57 -27.81
CA ALA A 57 -11.84 8.07 -29.11
C ALA A 57 -10.76 7.01 -28.98
N ILE A 58 -9.61 7.39 -28.42
CA ILE A 58 -8.42 6.54 -28.36
C ILE A 58 -7.89 6.54 -26.94
N PHE A 59 -7.64 5.34 -26.42
CA PHE A 59 -6.81 5.11 -25.26
C PHE A 59 -5.55 4.35 -25.71
N ALA A 60 -4.37 4.89 -25.44
CA ALA A 60 -3.09 4.28 -25.77
C ALA A 60 -2.25 4.08 -24.50
N ASN A 61 -1.83 2.85 -24.22
CA ASN A 61 -1.10 2.47 -23.00
C ASN A 61 0.21 1.74 -23.34
N ASP A 62 1.35 2.20 -22.83
CA ASP A 62 2.67 1.61 -23.13
C ASP A 62 2.90 1.48 -24.65
N ALA A 63 2.70 2.59 -25.36
CA ALA A 63 2.54 2.60 -26.81
C ALA A 63 3.26 3.75 -27.49
N ASN A 64 3.83 3.45 -28.65
CA ASN A 64 4.21 4.45 -29.65
C ASN A 64 2.95 4.85 -30.43
N TYR A 65 2.79 6.13 -30.76
CA TYR A 65 1.73 6.59 -31.66
C TYR A 65 2.17 7.70 -32.60
N SER A 66 1.63 7.67 -33.82
CA SER A 66 1.70 8.76 -34.78
C SER A 66 0.31 8.98 -35.37
N ILE A 67 -0.31 10.12 -35.02
CA ILE A 67 -1.67 10.47 -35.41
C ILE A 67 -1.62 11.70 -36.29
N SER A 68 -2.19 11.62 -37.49
CA SER A 68 -2.11 12.70 -38.47
C SER A 68 -3.38 12.96 -39.24
N ASP A 69 -3.55 14.21 -39.68
CA ASP A 69 -4.61 14.67 -40.60
C ASP A 69 -6.03 14.19 -40.20
N SER A 70 -6.28 14.01 -38.91
CA SER A 70 -7.49 13.37 -38.39
C SER A 70 -8.38 14.33 -37.61
N TYR A 71 -9.68 14.05 -37.58
CA TYR A 71 -10.69 14.86 -36.91
C TYR A 71 -11.26 14.15 -35.68
N PHE A 72 -11.25 14.82 -34.54
CA PHE A 72 -11.66 14.30 -33.25
C PHE A 72 -12.73 15.19 -32.63
N LYS A 73 -13.95 14.66 -32.51
CA LYS A 73 -14.97 15.25 -31.63
C LYS A 73 -14.80 14.78 -30.17
N ASN A 74 -14.14 13.65 -29.98
CA ASN A 74 -13.94 12.93 -28.73
C ASN A 74 -12.46 12.96 -28.30
N SER A 75 -12.19 12.67 -27.04
CA SER A 75 -10.83 12.75 -26.49
C SER A 75 -9.90 11.59 -26.84
N ILE A 76 -8.61 11.88 -26.87
CA ILE A 76 -7.52 10.91 -26.81
C ILE A 76 -6.93 10.93 -25.41
N TYR A 77 -6.63 9.77 -24.86
CA TYR A 77 -5.88 9.64 -23.62
C TYR A 77 -4.72 8.69 -23.83
N THR A 78 -3.53 9.09 -23.42
CA THR A 78 -2.33 8.27 -23.51
C THR A 78 -1.69 8.13 -22.14
N CYS A 79 -1.07 6.98 -21.88
CA CYS A 79 -0.32 6.69 -20.68
C CYS A 79 0.89 5.80 -21.01
N PHE A 80 2.00 6.07 -20.33
CA PHE A 80 3.29 5.37 -20.54
C PHE A 80 3.76 5.43 -21.98
N ASP A 81 3.76 6.62 -22.55
CA ASP A 81 4.09 6.80 -23.95
C ASP A 81 5.49 6.29 -24.33
N GLY A 82 5.56 5.65 -25.49
CA GLY A 82 6.80 5.16 -26.08
C GLY A 82 7.68 6.27 -26.66
N GLU A 83 8.75 5.88 -27.36
CA GLU A 83 9.70 6.81 -27.98
C GLU A 83 9.08 7.70 -29.08
N ILE A 84 8.00 7.24 -29.72
CA ILE A 84 7.34 7.94 -30.83
C ILE A 84 5.97 8.44 -30.35
N THR A 85 5.82 9.76 -30.23
CA THR A 85 4.58 10.44 -29.85
C THR A 85 4.31 11.64 -30.76
N GLU A 86 3.79 11.36 -31.94
CA GLU A 86 3.61 12.38 -32.99
C GLU A 86 2.14 12.74 -33.21
N LEU A 87 1.85 14.04 -33.23
CA LEU A 87 0.54 14.58 -33.60
C LEU A 87 0.72 15.63 -34.68
N ASN A 88 0.19 15.38 -35.88
CA ASN A 88 0.39 16.27 -37.04
C ASN A 88 -0.94 16.63 -37.70
N ASN A 89 -1.25 17.93 -37.83
CA ASN A 89 -2.44 18.41 -38.55
C ASN A 89 -3.80 17.81 -38.10
N ASN A 90 -3.93 17.41 -36.84
CA ASN A 90 -5.19 16.94 -36.30
C ASN A 90 -6.10 18.10 -35.90
N VAL A 91 -7.41 17.88 -35.94
CA VAL A 91 -8.43 18.84 -35.50
C VAL A 91 -9.19 18.25 -34.33
N PHE A 92 -9.04 18.86 -33.16
CA PHE A 92 -9.78 18.51 -31.95
C PHE A 92 -10.90 19.52 -31.70
N VAL A 93 -12.12 19.05 -31.48
CA VAL A 93 -13.25 19.93 -31.13
C VAL A 93 -13.12 20.44 -29.70
N ASP A 94 -12.66 19.58 -28.80
CA ASP A 94 -12.35 19.92 -27.41
C ASP A 94 -10.94 19.42 -27.10
N GLU A 95 -10.02 20.37 -26.88
CA GLU A 95 -8.63 20.06 -26.58
C GLU A 95 -8.41 19.71 -25.09
N GLN A 96 -9.29 20.15 -24.19
CA GLN A 96 -9.04 20.12 -22.74
C GLN A 96 -9.09 18.72 -22.13
N ASN A 97 -9.82 17.80 -22.79
CA ASN A 97 -9.97 16.43 -22.32
C ASN A 97 -8.93 15.47 -22.93
N ASN A 98 -8.01 15.97 -23.75
CA ASN A 98 -6.95 15.13 -24.30
C ASN A 98 -5.75 15.08 -23.35
N THR A 99 -5.18 13.89 -23.23
CA THR A 99 -3.91 13.62 -22.55
C THR A 99 -2.94 13.09 -23.59
N PHE A 100 -1.75 13.68 -23.65
CA PHE A 100 -0.69 13.32 -24.60
C PHE A 100 0.66 13.37 -23.89
N ASN A 101 1.63 12.61 -24.41
CA ASN A 101 3.02 12.61 -23.97
C ASN A 101 3.13 12.27 -22.47
N ASP A 102 2.28 11.35 -22.00
CA ASP A 102 2.21 10.99 -20.60
C ASP A 102 3.21 9.89 -20.26
N THR A 103 4.27 10.26 -19.56
CA THR A 103 5.07 9.30 -18.78
C THR A 103 5.71 10.05 -17.59
N PRO A 104 5.59 9.51 -16.37
CA PRO A 104 6.76 8.84 -15.83
C PRO A 104 6.42 7.45 -15.31
N TYR A 105 7.06 6.50 -15.97
CA TYR A 105 7.32 5.16 -15.50
C TYR A 105 8.52 5.24 -14.55
N TYR A 106 8.38 4.86 -13.28
CA TYR A 106 9.57 4.43 -12.55
C TYR A 106 9.85 3.00 -12.97
N LEU A 107 10.54 2.87 -14.10
CA LEU A 107 10.98 1.58 -14.59
C LEU A 107 11.79 0.85 -13.52
N TYR A 108 12.53 1.62 -12.69
CA TYR A 108 13.17 1.17 -11.48
C TYR A 108 13.45 2.31 -10.48
N TYR A 109 13.62 1.96 -9.20
CA TYR A 109 14.30 2.80 -8.21
C TYR A 109 15.76 2.39 -8.10
N GLU A 110 16.67 3.37 -8.08
CA GLU A 110 18.10 3.17 -7.90
C GLU A 110 18.59 3.90 -6.63
N GLY A 111 19.51 3.28 -5.90
CA GLY A 111 20.19 3.91 -4.76
C GLY A 111 20.77 2.91 -3.78
N GLU A 112 21.78 3.32 -3.00
CA GLU A 112 22.25 2.54 -1.86
C GLU A 112 21.39 2.83 -0.63
N GLY A 113 20.69 1.81 -0.13
CA GLY A 113 19.96 1.89 1.13
C GLY A 113 20.87 1.90 2.37
N LEU A 114 20.26 2.14 3.52
CA LEU A 114 20.89 2.14 4.84
C LEU A 114 21.68 0.86 5.06
N LYS A 115 22.94 1.02 5.47
CA LYS A 115 23.76 -0.11 5.92
C LYS A 115 23.36 -0.51 7.33
N LEU A 116 22.56 -1.56 7.46
CA LEU A 116 22.20 -2.11 8.76
C LEU A 116 23.21 -3.20 9.19
N ASP A 117 23.77 -3.06 10.40
CA ASP A 117 24.52 -4.13 11.08
C ASP A 117 23.53 -5.16 11.62
N ILE A 118 23.33 -6.24 10.87
CA ILE A 118 22.34 -7.27 11.21
C ILE A 118 22.90 -8.21 12.28
N ASP A 119 22.20 -8.22 13.41
CA ASP A 119 22.44 -9.04 14.58
C ASP A 119 21.06 -9.35 15.19
N PRO A 120 20.28 -10.28 14.63
CA PRO A 120 18.88 -10.41 15.01
C PRO A 120 18.72 -10.81 16.48
N TYR A 121 17.92 -10.05 17.23
CA TYR A 121 17.55 -10.42 18.60
C TYR A 121 16.63 -11.65 18.58
N ILE A 122 17.11 -12.73 19.20
CA ILE A 122 16.37 -13.98 19.33
C ILE A 122 15.72 -14.02 20.72
N ILE A 123 14.39 -14.11 20.75
CA ILE A 123 13.64 -14.31 21.99
C ILE A 123 13.81 -15.79 22.39
N GLY A 124 14.60 -16.05 23.43
CA GLY A 124 14.91 -17.41 23.87
C GLY A 124 13.72 -18.11 24.54
N GLU A 125 13.55 -19.42 24.28
CA GLU A 125 12.45 -20.25 24.79
C GLU A 125 12.33 -20.26 26.33
N GLY A 126 13.45 -20.12 27.04
CA GLY A 126 13.46 -20.14 28.52
C GLY A 126 12.88 -18.91 29.20
N ASN A 127 12.61 -17.83 28.46
CA ASN A 127 12.11 -16.55 28.99
C ASN A 127 10.67 -16.22 28.54
N LEU A 128 10.03 -17.10 27.77
CA LEU A 128 8.67 -16.88 27.28
C LEU A 128 7.65 -17.38 28.32
N SER A 129 6.89 -16.46 28.92
CA SER A 129 5.66 -16.85 29.62
C SER A 129 4.63 -17.29 28.60
N SER A 130 3.96 -18.43 28.86
CA SER A 130 2.86 -18.89 28.02
C SER A 130 1.66 -17.95 28.09
N GLU A 131 1.46 -17.30 29.24
CA GLU A 131 0.26 -16.53 29.57
C GLU A 131 0.38 -15.03 29.26
N TYR A 132 1.60 -14.49 29.17
CA TYR A 132 1.82 -13.07 28.95
C TYR A 132 3.06 -12.82 28.09
N PHE A 133 2.94 -11.91 27.14
CA PHE A 133 4.05 -11.47 26.32
C PHE A 133 3.83 -10.04 25.85
N ASN A 134 4.86 -9.20 25.96
CA ASN A 134 4.85 -7.86 25.41
C ASN A 134 6.23 -7.55 24.82
N LEU A 135 6.28 -7.18 23.53
CA LEU A 135 7.53 -6.80 22.86
C LEU A 135 8.24 -5.61 23.52
N ALA A 136 7.50 -4.75 24.23
CA ALA A 136 8.06 -3.64 24.99
C ALA A 136 9.02 -4.11 26.12
N ASP A 137 8.71 -5.23 26.79
CA ASP A 137 9.57 -5.81 27.83
C ASP A 137 10.93 -6.27 27.29
N TYR A 138 10.98 -6.54 25.98
CA TYR A 138 12.19 -6.90 25.28
C TYR A 138 12.87 -5.71 24.61
N GLY A 139 12.32 -4.49 24.73
CA GLY A 139 12.84 -3.30 24.03
C GLY A 139 12.74 -3.40 22.51
N LEU A 140 11.70 -4.09 22.01
CA LEU A 140 11.45 -4.30 20.58
C LEU A 140 10.30 -3.43 20.05
N ILE A 141 9.94 -2.38 20.77
CA ILE A 141 8.86 -1.43 20.44
C ILE A 141 9.40 0.00 20.59
N SER A 142 9.09 0.85 19.62
CA SER A 142 9.36 2.29 19.64
C SER A 142 8.37 3.05 20.55
N PRO A 143 8.69 4.29 20.96
CA PRO A 143 7.75 5.14 21.72
C PRO A 143 6.39 5.32 21.01
N VAL A 144 5.33 5.54 21.78
CA VAL A 144 4.02 5.95 21.25
C VAL A 144 4.13 7.33 20.63
N LYS A 145 3.52 7.51 19.46
CA LYS A 145 3.42 8.77 18.72
C LYS A 145 1.95 9.22 18.68
N ASP A 146 1.71 10.38 18.07
CA ASP A 146 0.38 10.99 17.97
C ASP A 146 0.08 11.39 16.53
N GLN A 147 -1.02 10.87 15.98
CA GLN A 147 -1.50 11.14 14.62
C GLN A 147 -2.41 12.38 14.55
N GLY A 148 -2.85 12.92 15.69
CA GLY A 148 -3.89 13.95 15.73
C GLY A 148 -5.26 13.44 15.25
N ASP A 149 -6.07 14.34 14.68
CA ASP A 149 -7.48 14.10 14.33
C ASP A 149 -7.65 13.55 12.90
N ASN A 150 -6.57 13.41 12.13
CA ASN A 150 -6.63 12.95 10.74
C ASN A 150 -6.51 11.43 10.59
N GLY A 151 -7.01 10.91 9.46
CA GLY A 151 -7.02 9.49 9.10
C GLY A 151 -5.65 8.87 8.76
N ALA A 152 -4.60 9.19 9.52
CA ALA A 152 -3.23 8.73 9.26
C ALA A 152 -2.85 7.41 9.97
N CYS A 153 -3.73 6.82 10.77
CA CYS A 153 -3.44 5.62 11.57
C CYS A 153 -2.75 4.46 10.81
N TRP A 154 -3.08 4.28 9.53
CA TRP A 154 -2.47 3.27 8.66
C TRP A 154 -0.96 3.48 8.48
N THR A 155 -0.48 4.73 8.48
CA THR A 155 0.96 5.03 8.37
C THR A 155 1.68 4.80 9.68
N PHE A 156 1.07 5.13 10.82
CA PHE A 156 1.59 4.85 12.15
C PHE A 156 1.65 3.35 12.44
N ALA A 157 0.64 2.58 12.02
CA ALA A 157 0.65 1.13 12.12
C ALA A 157 1.80 0.53 11.29
N THR A 158 1.95 1.00 10.05
CA THR A 158 3.04 0.58 9.13
C THR A 158 4.42 0.93 9.69
N ALA A 159 4.61 2.17 10.13
CA ALA A 159 5.85 2.66 10.73
C ALA A 159 6.20 1.89 12.00
N GLY A 160 5.25 1.71 12.93
CA GLY A 160 5.50 0.99 14.18
C GLY A 160 5.89 -0.49 13.98
N ALA A 161 5.33 -1.16 12.97
CA ALA A 161 5.76 -2.50 12.58
C ALA A 161 7.20 -2.50 12.01
N LEU A 162 7.55 -1.52 11.17
CA LEU A 162 8.89 -1.39 10.60
C LEU A 162 9.94 -1.10 11.68
N GLU A 163 9.63 -0.18 12.59
CA GLU A 163 10.47 0.18 13.73
C GLU A 163 10.74 -1.01 14.63
N SER A 164 9.73 -1.84 14.91
CA SER A 164 9.90 -3.09 15.65
C SER A 164 10.79 -4.08 14.92
N ALA A 165 10.62 -4.23 13.61
CA ALA A 165 11.44 -5.11 12.79
C ALA A 165 12.92 -4.65 12.75
N LEU A 166 13.18 -3.35 12.69
CA LEU A 166 14.53 -2.77 12.74
C LEU A 166 15.19 -2.98 14.10
N LEU A 167 14.47 -2.73 15.20
CA LEU A 167 14.95 -3.02 16.56
C LEU A 167 15.31 -4.50 16.69
N ARG A 168 14.47 -5.39 16.19
CA ARG A 168 14.74 -6.83 16.23
C ARG A 168 15.97 -7.18 15.40
N ALA A 169 16.04 -6.78 14.14
CA ALA A 169 17.09 -7.18 13.21
C ALA A 169 18.48 -6.64 13.60
N THR A 170 18.55 -5.54 14.34
CA THR A 170 19.80 -4.88 14.72
C THR A 170 20.20 -5.10 16.17
N ASN A 171 19.57 -6.03 16.90
CA ASN A 171 19.78 -6.22 18.33
C ASN A 171 19.56 -4.94 19.15
N LYS A 172 18.52 -4.17 18.79
CA LYS A 172 18.11 -2.92 19.44
C LYS A 172 19.12 -1.77 19.27
N LYS A 173 20.12 -1.93 18.38
CA LYS A 173 21.12 -0.89 18.09
C LYS A 173 20.54 0.25 17.25
N VAL A 174 19.50 -0.03 16.47
CA VAL A 174 18.85 0.95 15.59
C VAL A 174 17.39 1.10 15.97
N LEU A 175 17.10 2.17 16.72
CA LEU A 175 15.76 2.75 16.81
C LEU A 175 15.69 3.85 15.76
N TRP A 176 15.07 3.56 14.62
CA TRP A 176 14.92 4.54 13.56
C TRP A 176 13.51 5.11 13.63
N ASP A 177 13.39 6.40 13.95
CA ASP A 177 12.10 7.09 14.00
C ASP A 177 11.60 7.30 12.55
N VAL A 178 10.71 6.42 12.08
CA VAL A 178 10.23 6.41 10.69
C VAL A 178 9.27 7.58 10.48
N SER A 179 9.36 8.25 9.32
CA SER A 179 8.43 9.33 8.97
C SER A 179 7.09 8.79 8.49
N GLU A 180 6.06 8.90 9.33
CA GLU A 180 4.68 8.67 8.94
C GLU A 180 4.20 9.65 7.87
N ASN A 181 4.71 10.89 7.89
CA ASN A 181 4.39 11.93 6.89
C ASN A 181 4.76 11.49 5.49
N ASN A 182 5.94 10.87 5.36
CA ASN A 182 6.43 10.43 4.06
C ASN A 182 5.62 9.25 3.52
N ILE A 183 5.28 8.27 4.38
CA ILE A 183 4.37 7.17 4.01
C ILE A 183 3.03 7.74 3.54
N GLN A 184 2.47 8.69 4.30
CA GLN A 184 1.17 9.31 4.01
C GLN A 184 1.20 10.01 2.66
N ASN A 185 2.07 11.00 2.51
CA ASN A 185 2.01 11.90 1.37
C ASN A 185 2.42 11.24 0.06
N ILE A 186 3.29 10.22 0.10
CA ILE A 186 3.64 9.46 -1.09
C ILE A 186 2.55 8.44 -1.46
N GLY A 187 1.88 7.84 -0.47
CA GLY A 187 0.80 6.88 -0.71
C GLY A 187 -0.53 7.50 -1.15
N LEU A 188 -0.80 8.75 -0.78
CA LEU A 188 -2.05 9.44 -1.13
C LEU A 188 -2.05 9.96 -2.58
N ARG A 189 -3.26 10.20 -3.11
CA ARG A 189 -3.52 10.66 -4.49
C ARG A 189 -2.77 11.91 -4.94
N TYR A 190 -2.29 12.71 -4.00
CA TYR A 190 -1.59 13.97 -4.26
C TYR A 190 -0.14 13.73 -4.73
N SER A 191 0.40 12.56 -4.43
CA SER A 191 1.61 12.06 -5.07
C SER A 191 1.29 11.55 -6.46
N PHE A 192 2.19 11.82 -7.40
CA PHE A 192 2.06 11.32 -8.77
C PHE A 192 2.12 9.79 -8.83
N VAL A 193 2.84 9.15 -7.91
CA VAL A 193 2.87 7.68 -7.74
C VAL A 193 1.79 7.14 -6.80
N GLY A 194 1.13 8.00 -6.03
CA GLY A 194 0.19 7.60 -4.97
C GLY A 194 -1.13 7.04 -5.49
N ASP A 195 -1.85 6.31 -4.62
CA ASP A 195 -3.16 5.76 -4.92
C ASP A 195 -4.19 6.87 -5.15
N LYS A 196 -4.70 6.92 -6.38
CA LYS A 196 -5.65 7.96 -6.83
C LYS A 196 -6.99 7.92 -6.09
N THR A 197 -7.29 6.82 -5.39
CA THR A 197 -8.53 6.66 -4.62
C THR A 197 -8.40 7.06 -3.14
N SER A 198 -7.17 7.23 -2.64
CA SER A 198 -6.89 7.55 -1.24
C SER A 198 -6.70 9.06 -1.02
N TYR A 199 -7.56 9.66 -0.18
CA TYR A 199 -7.57 11.11 0.09
C TYR A 199 -6.89 11.49 1.40
N GLU A 200 -7.13 10.73 2.46
CA GLU A 200 -6.59 10.99 3.81
C GLU A 200 -6.29 9.66 4.52
N GLY A 201 -7.32 8.81 4.60
CA GLY A 201 -7.22 7.41 5.00
C GLY A 201 -6.50 6.55 3.97
N GLY A 202 -6.01 5.40 4.42
CA GLY A 202 -5.31 4.42 3.61
C GLY A 202 -5.42 3.02 4.21
N THR A 203 -4.92 2.03 3.47
CA THR A 203 -4.95 0.63 3.89
C THR A 203 -3.57 0.19 4.39
N LEU A 204 -3.51 -0.88 5.18
CA LEU A 204 -2.24 -1.51 5.53
C LEU A 204 -1.50 -2.03 4.29
N GLN A 205 -2.26 -2.46 3.28
CA GLN A 205 -1.72 -2.86 1.98
C GLN A 205 -1.02 -1.68 1.28
N LEU A 206 -1.60 -0.48 1.29
CA LEU A 206 -0.97 0.72 0.75
C LEU A 206 0.35 1.04 1.46
N GLY A 207 0.34 0.97 2.79
CA GLY A 207 1.56 1.11 3.60
C GLY A 207 2.63 0.09 3.22
N MET A 208 2.25 -1.19 3.10
CA MET A 208 3.14 -2.26 2.70
C MET A 208 3.71 -2.08 1.28
N SER A 209 2.88 -1.75 0.29
CA SER A 209 3.33 -1.49 -1.08
C SER A 209 4.37 -0.38 -1.10
N TYR A 210 4.11 0.72 -0.38
CA TYR A 210 5.09 1.80 -0.23
C TYR A 210 6.41 1.31 0.39
N LEU A 211 6.38 0.47 1.42
CA LEU A 211 7.62 -0.05 2.02
C LEU A 211 8.46 -0.89 1.04
N LEU A 212 7.81 -1.70 0.20
CA LEU A 212 8.45 -2.57 -0.78
C LEU A 212 8.92 -1.83 -2.05
N SER A 213 8.40 -0.64 -2.30
CA SER A 213 8.68 0.13 -3.53
C SER A 213 10.09 0.73 -3.62
N TRP A 214 10.75 0.93 -2.48
CA TRP A 214 12.02 1.67 -2.36
C TRP A 214 11.97 3.14 -2.77
N LEU A 215 10.76 3.70 -2.88
CA LEU A 215 10.50 5.12 -3.14
C LEU A 215 11.31 6.06 -2.24
N GLY A 216 11.45 5.71 -0.96
CA GLY A 216 12.34 6.43 -0.07
C GLY A 216 11.84 6.57 1.36
N ILE A 217 11.59 5.45 2.03
CA ILE A 217 11.33 5.45 3.48
C ILE A 217 12.43 6.27 4.15
N THR A 218 12.05 7.24 4.97
CA THR A 218 12.97 8.18 5.61
C THR A 218 12.62 8.36 7.09
N SER A 219 13.48 9.06 7.82
CA SER A 219 13.24 9.38 9.23
C SER A 219 12.33 10.59 9.42
N ALA A 220 11.62 10.63 10.55
CA ALA A 220 10.82 11.78 10.97
C ALA A 220 11.61 13.09 11.02
N ASP A 221 12.92 13.04 11.28
CA ASP A 221 13.81 14.22 11.22
C ASP A 221 13.90 14.86 9.81
N ASN A 222 13.74 14.05 8.75
CA ASN A 222 13.84 14.53 7.36
C ASN A 222 12.48 15.01 6.82
N ASP A 223 11.39 14.43 7.32
CA ASP A 223 10.02 14.74 6.92
C ASP A 223 9.12 14.64 8.15
N VAL A 224 9.04 15.75 8.89
CA VAL A 224 8.33 15.85 10.18
C VAL A 224 6.85 15.67 9.94
N TYR A 225 6.19 14.92 10.84
CA TYR A 225 4.75 14.73 10.77
C TYR A 225 4.00 16.05 10.83
N ASP A 226 3.26 16.33 9.75
CA ASP A 226 2.31 17.42 9.64
C ASP A 226 0.93 16.81 9.43
N GLU A 227 0.13 16.80 10.49
CA GLU A 227 -1.22 16.27 10.48
C GLU A 227 -2.03 16.76 9.26
N LEU A 228 -1.94 18.06 8.94
CA LEU A 228 -2.68 18.68 7.83
C LEU A 228 -1.93 18.59 6.49
N GLY A 229 -0.66 18.20 6.51
CA GLY A 229 0.18 18.02 5.34
C GLY A 229 -0.37 16.93 4.42
N LYS A 230 -0.25 17.15 3.10
CA LYS A 230 -0.71 16.20 2.06
C LYS A 230 0.29 16.03 0.92
N ILE A 231 1.45 16.67 1.02
CA ILE A 231 2.48 16.68 -0.04
C ILE A 231 3.85 16.56 0.63
N SER A 232 4.60 15.54 0.22
CA SER A 232 6.02 15.38 0.53
C SER A 232 6.79 15.23 -0.78
N PRO A 233 8.01 15.78 -0.87
CA PRO A 233 8.92 15.38 -1.94
C PRO A 233 9.29 13.90 -1.80
N ILE A 234 9.65 13.24 -2.90
CA ILE A 234 10.40 11.99 -2.82
C ILE A 234 11.79 12.35 -2.28
N ILE A 235 12.10 11.90 -1.06
CA ILE A 235 13.35 12.24 -0.39
C ILE A 235 14.39 11.18 -0.73
N ASP A 236 15.45 11.60 -1.41
CA ASP A 236 16.65 10.80 -1.59
C ASP A 236 17.88 11.50 -1.04
N ASN A 237 18.23 11.14 0.19
CA ASN A 237 19.37 11.68 0.92
C ASN A 237 20.36 10.59 1.35
N GLY A 238 20.31 9.41 0.72
CA GLY A 238 21.16 8.26 1.06
C GLY A 238 20.85 7.61 2.42
N SER A 239 19.70 7.92 3.03
CA SER A 239 19.27 7.37 4.32
C SER A 239 18.05 6.46 4.20
N LYS A 240 17.79 5.89 3.01
CA LYS A 240 16.61 5.06 2.74
C LYS A 240 16.75 3.68 3.35
N CYS A 241 15.78 3.21 4.13
CA CYS A 241 15.70 1.77 4.44
C CYS A 241 15.02 1.06 3.29
N TYR A 242 15.54 -0.07 2.84
CA TYR A 242 14.85 -0.92 1.88
C TYR A 242 14.27 -2.13 2.59
N VAL A 243 12.97 -2.34 2.39
CA VAL A 243 12.27 -3.54 2.83
C VAL A 243 12.18 -4.47 1.62
N TYR A 244 12.60 -5.71 1.81
CA TYR A 244 12.58 -6.73 0.75
C TYR A 244 11.45 -7.74 0.95
N GLU A 245 10.99 -7.90 2.19
CA GLU A 245 10.08 -8.98 2.54
C GLU A 245 9.11 -8.53 3.64
N THR A 246 7.84 -8.87 3.45
CA THR A 246 6.77 -8.73 4.43
C THR A 246 6.04 -10.06 4.57
N VAL A 247 5.34 -10.23 5.69
CA VAL A 247 4.53 -11.41 5.97
C VAL A 247 3.09 -10.98 6.18
N SER A 248 2.22 -11.37 5.24
CA SER A 248 0.78 -11.24 5.38
C SER A 248 0.23 -12.43 6.17
N LEU A 249 -0.34 -12.16 7.33
CA LEU A 249 -0.98 -13.14 8.19
C LEU A 249 -2.41 -13.43 7.68
N PRO A 250 -2.95 -14.64 7.92
CA PRO A 250 -4.36 -14.91 7.63
C PRO A 250 -5.23 -13.96 8.45
N LEU A 251 -6.38 -13.55 7.88
CA LEU A 251 -7.38 -12.77 8.61
C LEU A 251 -7.66 -13.38 9.98
N TYR A 252 -7.71 -12.53 10.98
CA TYR A 252 -7.84 -12.94 12.36
C TYR A 252 -9.19 -13.62 12.60
N ASN A 253 -9.18 -14.63 13.46
CA ASN A 253 -10.36 -15.13 14.14
C ASN A 253 -9.93 -15.81 15.45
N ASP A 254 -10.86 -16.02 16.37
CA ASP A 254 -10.59 -16.62 17.67
C ASP A 254 -10.05 -18.07 17.62
N THR A 255 -10.05 -18.73 16.45
CA THR A 255 -9.44 -20.06 16.27
C THR A 255 -7.96 -20.01 15.89
N ASN A 256 -7.42 -18.85 15.48
CA ASN A 256 -6.04 -18.71 15.00
C ASN A 256 -5.13 -17.86 15.93
N ILE A 257 -5.52 -17.70 17.20
CA ILE A 257 -4.74 -16.99 18.23
C ILE A 257 -3.28 -17.44 18.27
N SER A 258 -3.01 -18.76 18.22
CA SER A 258 -1.64 -19.28 18.28
C SER A 258 -0.77 -18.78 17.12
N THR A 259 -1.33 -18.63 15.92
CA THR A 259 -0.64 -18.10 14.73
C THR A 259 -0.13 -16.68 14.99
N TYR A 260 -0.94 -15.83 15.60
CA TYR A 260 -0.58 -14.45 15.91
C TYR A 260 0.48 -14.35 17.02
N LYS A 261 0.38 -15.20 18.05
CA LYS A 261 1.42 -15.29 19.10
C LYS A 261 2.76 -15.74 18.53
N GLU A 262 2.76 -16.77 17.68
CA GLU A 262 3.96 -17.25 16.99
C GLU A 262 4.56 -16.17 16.08
N ALA A 263 3.72 -15.43 15.35
CA ALA A 263 4.14 -14.33 14.51
C ALA A 263 4.79 -13.19 15.32
N LEU A 264 4.23 -12.81 16.47
CA LEU A 264 4.83 -11.83 17.39
C LEU A 264 6.23 -12.24 17.86
N ILE A 265 6.38 -13.51 18.25
CA ILE A 265 7.68 -14.06 18.69
C ILE A 265 8.68 -14.05 17.53
N LYS A 266 8.25 -14.47 16.33
CA LYS A 266 9.12 -14.69 15.17
C LYS A 266 9.49 -13.40 14.44
N TYR A 267 8.52 -12.54 14.17
CA TYR A 267 8.66 -11.39 13.28
C TYR A 267 8.71 -10.06 14.03
N GLY A 268 8.15 -9.97 15.24
CA GLY A 268 8.01 -8.70 15.96
C GLY A 268 6.60 -8.15 15.82
N ALA A 269 6.46 -6.83 15.93
CA ALA A 269 5.16 -6.20 15.97
C ALA A 269 4.42 -6.34 14.62
N ILE A 270 3.08 -6.40 14.69
CA ILE A 270 2.21 -6.67 13.54
C ILE A 270 1.28 -5.47 13.35
N ALA A 271 1.27 -4.87 12.17
CA ALA A 271 0.26 -3.87 11.80
C ALA A 271 -1.07 -4.57 11.52
N LEU A 272 -2.17 -4.12 12.13
CA LEU A 272 -3.51 -4.67 11.91
C LEU A 272 -4.60 -3.60 12.03
N CYS A 273 -5.78 -3.89 11.47
CA CYS A 273 -6.95 -3.02 11.56
C CYS A 273 -7.86 -3.42 12.73
N VAL A 274 -8.58 -2.45 13.28
CA VAL A 274 -9.55 -2.61 14.37
C VAL A 274 -10.76 -1.69 14.12
N TYR A 275 -11.78 -1.83 14.96
CA TYR A 275 -12.70 -0.74 15.22
C TYR A 275 -12.08 0.18 16.28
N GLY A 276 -12.14 1.49 16.06
CA GLY A 276 -11.60 2.52 16.90
C GLY A 276 -12.09 2.39 18.34
N ALA A 277 -11.22 2.74 19.27
CA ALA A 277 -11.52 2.80 20.70
C ALA A 277 -11.47 4.27 21.19
N SER A 278 -12.01 5.21 20.41
CA SER A 278 -11.80 6.65 20.63
C SER A 278 -12.34 7.17 21.97
N GLY A 279 -13.23 6.40 22.63
CA GLY A 279 -13.79 6.70 23.94
C GLY A 279 -15.07 7.52 23.88
N GLY A 280 -15.59 7.97 25.03
CA GLY A 280 -16.85 8.71 25.10
C GLY A 280 -18.10 7.85 24.86
N GLU A 281 -18.87 8.15 23.80
CA GLU A 281 -20.16 7.48 23.48
C GLU A 281 -20.01 6.06 22.91
N GLU A 282 -18.79 5.60 22.61
CA GLU A 282 -18.55 4.22 22.17
C GLU A 282 -18.86 3.21 23.29
N GLU A 283 -19.74 2.25 23.00
CA GLU A 283 -20.21 1.25 23.96
C GLU A 283 -19.14 0.17 24.24
N GLU A 284 -18.12 0.08 23.38
CA GLU A 284 -17.15 -1.02 23.31
C GLU A 284 -15.90 -0.79 24.16
N TYR A 285 -15.46 0.47 24.32
CA TYR A 285 -14.19 0.81 25.00
C TYR A 285 -14.38 1.18 26.48
N ASN A 286 -13.72 0.45 27.37
CA ASN A 286 -13.64 0.77 28.80
C ASN A 286 -12.39 1.62 29.09
N GLU A 287 -12.60 2.91 29.38
CA GLU A 287 -11.54 3.86 29.75
C GLU A 287 -10.85 3.52 31.07
N GLU A 288 -11.54 2.90 32.04
CA GLU A 288 -10.96 2.61 33.37
C GLU A 288 -9.86 1.55 33.31
N THR A 289 -9.94 0.64 32.33
CA THR A 289 -9.07 -0.53 32.18
C THR A 289 -8.34 -0.53 30.83
N ALA A 290 -8.52 0.51 30.02
CA ALA A 290 -8.08 0.60 28.63
C ALA A 290 -8.41 -0.68 27.84
N ALA A 291 -9.65 -1.16 27.91
CA ALA A 291 -10.05 -2.45 27.31
C ALA A 291 -11.21 -2.29 26.34
N SER A 292 -11.04 -2.73 25.08
CA SER A 292 -12.06 -2.71 24.04
C SER A 292 -12.56 -4.11 23.68
N TYR A 293 -13.86 -4.23 23.47
CA TYR A 293 -14.47 -5.43 22.89
C TYR A 293 -15.65 -5.09 21.98
N THR A 294 -15.44 -5.20 20.67
CA THR A 294 -16.47 -5.06 19.66
C THR A 294 -17.10 -6.43 19.40
N TYR A 295 -18.32 -6.62 19.91
CA TYR A 295 -19.04 -7.91 19.85
C TYR A 295 -19.88 -8.08 18.58
N GLU A 296 -20.19 -6.99 17.88
CA GLU A 296 -20.84 -6.99 16.57
C GLU A 296 -19.79 -6.91 15.46
N PRO A 297 -20.03 -7.48 14.26
CA PRO A 297 -19.13 -7.37 13.13
C PRO A 297 -19.25 -6.00 12.46
N LEU A 298 -18.83 -4.94 13.15
CA LEU A 298 -18.75 -3.59 12.61
C LEU A 298 -17.66 -3.51 11.52
N GLY A 299 -17.65 -2.41 10.76
CA GLY A 299 -16.56 -2.12 9.83
C GLY A 299 -15.26 -1.78 10.56
N ILE A 300 -14.13 -1.84 9.87
CA ILE A 300 -12.88 -1.26 10.35
C ILE A 300 -12.85 0.25 10.09
N ASP A 301 -12.23 1.01 10.97
CA ASP A 301 -11.99 2.45 10.81
C ASP A 301 -10.62 2.89 11.33
N HIS A 302 -9.84 1.99 11.96
CA HIS A 302 -8.57 2.35 12.59
C HIS A 302 -7.47 1.30 12.37
N GLY A 303 -6.22 1.77 12.35
CA GLY A 303 -5.00 0.94 12.18
C GLY A 303 -4.09 1.07 13.40
N VAL A 304 -3.62 -0.05 13.93
CA VAL A 304 -2.82 -0.11 15.16
C VAL A 304 -1.73 -1.18 15.06
N VAL A 305 -0.85 -1.22 16.05
CA VAL A 305 0.24 -2.20 16.12
C VAL A 305 -0.05 -3.21 17.24
N LEU A 306 -0.17 -4.49 16.88
CA LEU A 306 -0.20 -5.60 17.82
C LEU A 306 1.21 -5.85 18.35
N VAL A 307 1.37 -5.78 19.67
CA VAL A 307 2.68 -5.85 20.35
C VAL A 307 2.78 -6.98 21.37
N GLY A 308 1.67 -7.60 21.74
CA GLY A 308 1.66 -8.58 22.81
C GLY A 308 0.32 -9.23 23.06
N TRP A 309 0.27 -10.06 24.09
CA TRP A 309 -0.92 -10.74 24.55
C TRP A 309 -0.89 -10.97 26.07
N ASN A 310 -2.07 -11.15 26.65
CA ASN A 310 -2.26 -11.51 28.05
C ASN A 310 -3.46 -12.47 28.17
N ASP A 311 -3.20 -13.76 28.33
CA ASP A 311 -4.20 -14.83 28.46
C ASP A 311 -5.02 -14.73 29.74
N THR A 312 -4.49 -14.05 30.75
CA THR A 312 -5.13 -13.89 32.06
C THR A 312 -5.84 -12.55 32.21
N PHE A 313 -5.90 -11.74 31.14
CA PHE A 313 -6.61 -10.47 31.17
C PHE A 313 -8.10 -10.72 31.40
N SER A 314 -8.62 -10.25 32.53
CA SER A 314 -9.97 -10.61 32.96
C SER A 314 -11.02 -10.07 32.01
N ARG A 315 -11.95 -10.94 31.60
CA ARG A 315 -13.16 -10.57 30.84
C ARG A 315 -14.03 -9.51 31.51
N TYR A 316 -13.87 -9.29 32.82
CA TYR A 316 -14.61 -8.26 33.55
C TYR A 316 -13.99 -6.87 33.44
N ASN A 317 -12.82 -6.76 32.80
CA ASN A 317 -12.23 -5.46 32.48
C ASN A 317 -12.92 -4.78 31.30
N PHE A 318 -13.67 -5.50 30.46
CA PHE A 318 -14.38 -4.93 29.31
C PHE A 318 -15.77 -4.39 29.70
N LYS A 319 -16.26 -3.34 29.01
CA LYS A 319 -17.61 -2.78 29.20
C LYS A 319 -18.69 -3.85 28.96
N VAL A 320 -18.58 -4.55 27.83
CA VAL A 320 -19.36 -5.75 27.52
C VAL A 320 -18.49 -6.96 27.82
N THR A 321 -18.99 -7.93 28.60
CA THR A 321 -18.20 -9.10 29.01
C THR A 321 -18.03 -10.09 27.86
N PRO A 322 -16.81 -10.36 27.35
CA PRO A 322 -16.57 -11.38 26.34
C PRO A 322 -16.75 -12.81 26.88
N PRO A 323 -16.81 -13.82 25.98
CA PRO A 323 -16.99 -15.22 26.36
C PRO A 323 -15.97 -15.77 27.36
N GLY A 324 -14.72 -15.31 27.30
CA GLY A 324 -13.62 -15.77 28.14
C GLY A 324 -12.59 -14.67 28.43
N ASP A 325 -11.65 -14.98 29.32
CA ASP A 325 -10.48 -14.15 29.58
C ASP A 325 -9.53 -14.17 28.37
N GLY A 326 -8.62 -13.19 28.33
CA GLY A 326 -7.60 -13.11 27.30
C GLY A 326 -7.76 -11.89 26.41
N ALA A 327 -6.64 -11.19 26.19
CA ALA A 327 -6.60 -9.99 25.37
C ALA A 327 -5.29 -9.86 24.60
N TRP A 328 -5.39 -9.28 23.42
CA TRP A 328 -4.28 -8.68 22.69
C TRP A 328 -3.86 -7.37 23.34
N ILE A 329 -2.57 -7.06 23.28
CA ILE A 329 -2.00 -5.77 23.70
C ILE A 329 -1.66 -5.00 22.44
N LEU A 330 -2.31 -3.85 22.25
CA LEU A 330 -2.17 -3.01 21.07
C LEU A 330 -1.52 -1.68 21.46
N LYS A 331 -0.58 -1.23 20.63
CA LYS A 331 0.01 0.11 20.67
C LYS A 331 -0.78 0.99 19.71
N ASN A 332 -1.29 2.11 20.22
CA ASN A 332 -2.06 3.09 19.46
C ASN A 332 -1.18 4.27 18.99
N SER A 333 -1.78 5.20 18.26
CA SER A 333 -1.18 6.41 17.68
C SER A 333 -1.93 7.68 18.09
N TRP A 334 -2.50 7.72 19.29
CA TRP A 334 -3.22 8.88 19.84
C TRP A 334 -2.49 9.52 21.04
N GLY A 335 -1.16 9.44 21.03
CA GLY A 335 -0.32 9.95 22.10
C GLY A 335 -0.34 9.11 23.38
N THR A 336 0.54 9.47 24.31
CA THR A 336 0.70 8.74 25.58
C THR A 336 -0.37 9.09 26.61
N ASP A 337 -1.11 10.18 26.42
CA ASP A 337 -2.15 10.62 27.35
C ASP A 337 -3.46 9.83 27.18
N TRP A 338 -3.60 9.09 26.07
CA TRP A 338 -4.74 8.22 25.80
C TRP A 338 -4.48 6.78 26.28
N GLY A 339 -5.53 6.11 26.78
CA GLY A 339 -5.49 4.71 27.21
C GLY A 339 -4.50 4.43 28.34
N ASP A 340 -3.85 3.27 28.31
CA ASP A 340 -2.77 2.91 29.23
C ASP A 340 -1.43 3.33 28.63
N ASN A 341 -1.10 4.62 28.75
CA ASN A 341 0.13 5.21 28.21
C ASN A 341 0.27 5.03 26.68
N GLY A 342 -0.83 5.14 25.95
CA GLY A 342 -0.92 4.91 24.51
C GLY A 342 -1.12 3.45 24.10
N TYR A 343 -1.34 2.55 25.06
CA TYR A 343 -1.66 1.15 24.83
C TYR A 343 -3.07 0.83 25.29
N TYR A 344 -3.61 -0.28 24.79
CA TYR A 344 -4.90 -0.78 25.22
C TYR A 344 -5.02 -2.28 24.93
N TYR A 345 -6.03 -2.90 25.54
CA TYR A 345 -6.31 -4.31 25.45
C TYR A 345 -7.52 -4.56 24.53
N VAL A 346 -7.41 -5.54 23.63
CA VAL A 346 -8.55 -5.97 22.80
C VAL A 346 -8.83 -7.44 23.08
N SER A 347 -10.09 -7.75 23.38
CA SER A 347 -10.53 -9.12 23.65
C SER A 347 -10.12 -10.08 22.51
N TYR A 348 -9.69 -11.30 22.84
CA TYR A 348 -9.48 -12.34 21.82
C TYR A 348 -10.75 -12.68 21.02
N TYR A 349 -11.92 -12.37 21.57
CA TYR A 349 -13.21 -12.66 20.98
C TYR A 349 -13.79 -11.53 20.14
N ASP A 350 -13.05 -10.43 20.00
CA ASP A 350 -13.40 -9.27 19.18
C ASP A 350 -13.74 -9.68 17.74
N LYS A 351 -14.79 -9.08 17.18
CA LYS A 351 -15.33 -9.44 15.85
C LYS A 351 -14.76 -8.61 14.71
N VAL A 352 -13.92 -7.62 14.99
CA VAL A 352 -13.40 -6.67 14.00
C VAL A 352 -11.87 -6.71 13.88
N ILE A 353 -11.14 -6.93 14.98
CA ILE A 353 -9.66 -6.96 14.95
C ILE A 353 -9.13 -7.90 13.85
N GLY A 354 -8.34 -7.34 12.92
CA GLY A 354 -7.65 -8.09 11.86
C GLY A 354 -8.55 -8.85 10.88
N THR A 355 -9.85 -8.53 10.78
CA THR A 355 -10.80 -9.32 9.97
C THR A 355 -11.01 -8.79 8.55
N ALA A 356 -10.69 -7.52 8.27
CA ALA A 356 -10.97 -6.89 6.96
C ALA A 356 -9.74 -6.73 6.06
N GLN A 357 -8.55 -6.61 6.64
CA GLN A 357 -7.28 -6.51 5.91
C GLN A 357 -6.28 -7.49 6.54
N ASN A 358 -5.50 -8.20 5.72
CA ASN A 358 -4.48 -9.11 6.21
C ASN A 358 -3.48 -8.36 7.11
N PRO A 359 -3.29 -8.78 8.37
CA PRO A 359 -2.28 -8.18 9.23
C PRO A 359 -0.87 -8.41 8.69
N ILE A 360 0.01 -7.42 8.87
CA ILE A 360 1.30 -7.37 8.20
C ILE A 360 2.42 -7.30 9.23
N ALA A 361 3.37 -8.23 9.14
CA ALA A 361 4.65 -8.15 9.80
C ALA A 361 5.76 -7.85 8.78
N ILE A 362 6.85 -7.23 9.23
CA ILE A 362 7.96 -6.84 8.36
C ILE A 362 9.21 -7.64 8.72
N ILE A 363 9.94 -8.09 7.69
CA ILE A 363 11.22 -8.77 7.86
C ILE A 363 12.33 -7.85 7.38
N ILE A 364 13.28 -7.55 8.28
CA ILE A 364 14.51 -6.87 7.93
C ILE A 364 15.63 -7.91 7.89
N ASN A 365 15.90 -8.39 6.68
CA ASN A 365 16.95 -9.34 6.36
C ASN A 365 17.98 -8.65 5.45
N ASN A 366 18.79 -7.75 6.00
CA ASN A 366 19.96 -7.23 5.26
C ASN A 366 21.06 -8.31 5.21
N SER A 367 20.74 -9.40 4.51
CA SER A 367 21.72 -10.39 4.09
C SER A 367 22.74 -9.69 3.19
N ALA A 368 23.96 -10.19 3.12
CA ALA A 368 25.12 -9.53 2.52
C ALA A 368 24.99 -9.09 1.03
N LYS A 369 23.82 -9.24 0.40
CA LYS A 369 23.48 -8.78 -0.95
C LYS A 369 22.71 -7.47 -0.87
N ARG A 370 23.35 -6.40 -1.32
CA ARG A 370 22.69 -5.13 -1.61
C ARG A 370 22.17 -5.19 -3.03
N TYR A 371 20.88 -4.99 -3.20
CA TYR A 371 20.30 -4.75 -4.51
C TYR A 371 20.39 -3.24 -4.80
N GLU A 372 20.73 -2.90 -6.04
CA GLU A 372 20.98 -1.50 -6.45
C GLU A 372 19.80 -0.91 -7.21
N LYS A 373 19.04 -1.75 -7.91
CA LYS A 373 17.88 -1.36 -8.71
C LYS A 373 16.66 -2.24 -8.41
N ASN A 374 15.49 -1.62 -8.24
CA ASN A 374 14.20 -2.28 -8.06
C ASN A 374 13.24 -1.93 -9.20
N TYR A 375 13.13 -2.83 -10.18
CA TYR A 375 12.27 -2.69 -11.36
C TYR A 375 10.80 -3.01 -11.02
N GLN A 376 9.87 -2.08 -11.23
CA GLN A 376 8.46 -2.25 -10.81
C GLN A 376 7.46 -1.38 -11.60
N TYR A 377 6.17 -1.73 -11.58
CA TYR A 377 5.09 -0.92 -12.18
C TYR A 377 4.12 -0.33 -11.15
N ASP A 378 4.04 -0.94 -9.97
CA ASP A 378 2.98 -0.68 -9.01
C ASP A 378 3.55 -0.22 -7.65
N PRO A 379 4.21 0.94 -7.57
CA PRO A 379 4.97 1.33 -6.39
C PRO A 379 4.10 1.60 -5.15
N THR A 380 2.85 2.04 -5.33
CA THR A 380 1.92 2.22 -4.21
C THR A 380 0.52 1.72 -4.53
N ALA A 381 0.36 0.86 -5.54
CA ALA A 381 -0.95 0.34 -5.93
C ALA A 381 -1.21 -1.03 -5.29
N SER A 382 -2.49 -1.29 -5.02
CA SER A 382 -2.99 -2.62 -4.69
C SER A 382 -3.93 -3.07 -5.79
N VAL A 383 -3.47 -3.94 -6.68
CA VAL A 383 -4.35 -4.60 -7.65
C VAL A 383 -4.65 -6.00 -7.12
N LEU A 384 -5.85 -6.18 -6.58
CA LEU A 384 -6.37 -7.52 -6.31
C LEU A 384 -6.85 -8.10 -7.64
N PHE A 385 -6.06 -9.01 -8.22
CA PHE A 385 -6.55 -9.87 -9.28
C PHE A 385 -7.60 -10.83 -8.67
N ASN A 386 -8.85 -10.38 -8.61
CA ASN A 386 -10.01 -11.20 -8.21
C ASN A 386 -10.50 -12.12 -9.34
N VAL A 387 -9.82 -12.12 -10.47
CA VAL A 387 -9.98 -13.14 -11.49
C VAL A 387 -9.35 -14.43 -10.93
N TYR A 388 -9.92 -15.60 -11.23
CA TYR A 388 -9.31 -16.92 -10.98
C TYR A 388 -9.61 -17.62 -9.63
N THR A 389 -10.86 -17.56 -9.17
CA THR A 389 -11.42 -18.72 -8.42
C THR A 389 -11.75 -19.89 -9.36
N GLU A 390 -11.70 -19.69 -10.68
CA GLU A 390 -12.09 -20.67 -11.70
C GLU A 390 -10.91 -21.45 -12.33
N TYR A 391 -9.65 -21.09 -12.08
CA TYR A 391 -8.49 -21.71 -12.74
C TYR A 391 -7.49 -22.28 -11.71
N GLU A 392 -7.07 -23.52 -11.91
CA GLU A 392 -6.14 -24.24 -11.01
C GLU A 392 -4.68 -23.78 -11.12
N ILE A 393 -4.29 -23.14 -12.23
CA ILE A 393 -2.94 -22.64 -12.51
C ILE A 393 -3.04 -21.29 -13.21
N PHE A 394 -2.26 -20.31 -12.72
CA PHE A 394 -2.13 -18.99 -13.33
C PHE A 394 -0.66 -18.68 -13.63
N SER A 395 -0.40 -17.83 -14.62
CA SER A 395 0.92 -17.34 -14.98
C SER A 395 0.80 -15.89 -15.43
N TYR A 396 1.67 -15.03 -14.93
CA TYR A 396 1.73 -13.61 -15.25
C TYR A 396 3.18 -13.23 -15.56
N MET A 397 3.36 -12.10 -16.25
CA MET A 397 4.68 -11.60 -16.65
C MET A 397 4.63 -10.08 -16.71
N ASN A 398 5.60 -9.44 -16.06
CA ASN A 398 5.95 -8.05 -16.29
C ASN A 398 7.19 -8.02 -17.20
N ILE A 399 7.24 -7.07 -18.14
CA ILE A 399 8.33 -6.96 -19.13
C ILE A 399 9.09 -5.66 -18.90
N PHE A 400 10.28 -5.73 -18.29
CA PHE A 400 11.10 -4.54 -18.04
C PHE A 400 12.17 -4.34 -19.13
N ASN A 401 12.37 -3.09 -19.54
CA ASN A 401 13.50 -2.67 -20.36
C ASN A 401 14.72 -2.37 -19.48
N ILE A 402 15.71 -3.28 -19.48
CA ILE A 402 16.94 -3.08 -18.71
C ILE A 402 17.72 -1.88 -19.28
N THR A 403 18.15 -0.97 -18.42
CA THR A 403 18.79 0.29 -18.85
C THR A 403 20.31 0.24 -18.92
N GLU A 404 20.94 -0.74 -18.29
CA GLU A 404 22.39 -0.95 -18.26
C GLU A 404 22.74 -2.46 -18.30
N ASP A 405 23.97 -2.84 -17.98
CA ASP A 405 24.39 -4.25 -17.87
C ASP A 405 23.94 -4.89 -16.53
N ASP A 406 22.68 -4.67 -16.13
CA ASP A 406 22.15 -5.12 -14.85
C ASP A 406 22.02 -6.65 -14.78
N LEU A 407 22.26 -7.22 -13.59
CA LEU A 407 22.06 -8.63 -13.30
C LEU A 407 20.77 -8.85 -12.51
N LEU A 408 19.92 -9.76 -12.97
CA LEU A 408 18.74 -10.17 -12.22
C LEU A 408 19.16 -10.97 -10.96
N ALA A 409 19.06 -10.34 -9.80
CA ALA A 409 19.52 -10.90 -8.53
C ALA A 409 18.39 -11.51 -7.68
N ALA A 410 17.15 -11.01 -7.84
CA ALA A 410 15.92 -11.49 -7.21
C ALA A 410 14.70 -11.04 -8.05
N VAL A 411 13.54 -11.67 -7.82
CA VAL A 411 12.22 -11.30 -8.37
C VAL A 411 11.24 -11.24 -7.21
#